data_AF-A0AAD8T3J8-F1
#
_entry.id   AF-A0AAD8T3J8-F1
#
_cell.length_a   1.000
_cell.length_b   1.000
_cell.length_c   1.000
_cell.angle_alpha   90.00
_cell.angle_beta   90.00
_cell.angle_gamma   90.00
#
_symmetry.space_group_name_H-M   'P 1'
#
loop_
_entity.id
_entity.type
_entity.pdbx_description
1 polymer ?
#
loop_
_entity_poly.entity_id
_entity_poly.type
_entity_poly.pdbx_seq_one_letter_code
_entity_poly.pdbx_strand_id
1 'polypeptide(L)'
;MQENNRPFNVLIIESGKRVFLVLQCYAEKQALGSASQEFLDMRINPAVWELSGHLVLKRREDYDEASEATLCRFLFEASLSGAEFLELKMRVLEFLASTSPEE
;
A
#
# COMPACT_ATOMS: atom_id res chain seq x y z
N MET A 1 6.77 12.58 -15.66
CA MET A 1 5.84 12.40 -14.52
C MET A 1 5.33 10.96 -14.39
N GLN A 2 4.95 10.28 -15.48
CA GLN A 2 4.42 8.90 -15.42
C GLN A 2 5.39 7.87 -14.83
N GLU A 3 6.70 8.02 -15.03
CA GLU A 3 7.72 7.09 -14.51
C GLU A 3 7.77 7.02 -12.97
N ASN A 4 7.29 8.06 -12.28
CA ASN A 4 7.26 8.12 -10.81
C ASN A 4 5.86 7.82 -10.23
N ASN A 5 4.90 7.43 -11.07
CA ASN A 5 3.55 7.13 -10.59
C ASN A 5 3.59 5.85 -9.75
N ARG A 6 3.17 5.96 -8.48
CA ARG A 6 3.09 4.83 -7.55
C ARG A 6 1.63 4.55 -7.21
N PRO A 7 1.20 3.29 -7.15
CA PRO A 7 -0.15 2.98 -6.69
C PRO A 7 -0.32 3.40 -5.24
N PHE A 8 -1.48 3.97 -4.93
CA PHE A 8 -1.83 4.41 -3.59
C PHE A 8 -3.31 4.20 -3.31
N ASN A 9 -3.63 4.09 -2.03
CA ASN A 9 -4.98 4.03 -1.51
C ASN A 9 -5.23 5.26 -0.63
N VAL A 10 -6.47 5.73 -0.60
CA VAL A 10 -6.89 6.84 0.27
C VAL A 10 -7.99 6.36 1.20
N LEU A 11 -7.76 6.49 2.50
CA LEU A 11 -8.77 6.24 3.52
C LEU A 11 -9.25 7.58 4.09
N ILE A 12 -10.53 7.89 3.86
CA ILE A 12 -11.18 9.11 4.34
C ILE A 12 -12.20 8.71 5.39
N ILE A 13 -12.07 9.21 6.61
CA ILE A 13 -12.96 8.89 7.72
C ILE A 13 -13.44 10.17 8.42
N GLU A 14 -14.42 10.00 9.33
CA GLU A 14 -15.00 11.10 10.12
C GLU A 14 -15.53 12.25 9.25
N SER A 15 -16.25 11.91 8.17
CA SER A 15 -16.79 12.88 7.21
C SER A 15 -15.73 13.82 6.62
N GLY A 16 -14.51 13.31 6.42
CA GLY A 16 -13.41 14.06 5.81
C GLY A 16 -12.45 14.73 6.80
N LYS A 17 -12.68 14.61 8.11
CA LYS A 17 -11.77 15.20 9.12
C LYS A 17 -10.41 14.51 9.18
N ARG A 18 -10.33 13.24 8.77
CA ARG A 18 -9.07 12.50 8.69
C ARG A 18 -8.92 11.85 7.33
N VAL A 19 -7.77 12.09 6.70
CA VAL A 19 -7.39 11.55 5.41
C VAL A 19 -6.05 10.87 5.57
N PHE A 20 -5.98 9.59 5.23
CA PHE A 20 -4.76 8.80 5.22
C PHE A 20 -4.44 8.43 3.78
N LEU A 21 -3.21 8.74 3.37
CA LEU A 21 -2.64 8.27 2.11
C LEU A 21 -1.78 7.05 2.40
N VAL A 22 -2.15 5.91 1.84
CA VAL A 22 -1.43 4.65 2.01
C VAL A 22 -0.74 4.32 0.69
N LEU A 23 0.58 4.38 0.71
CA LEU A 23 1.41 4.06 -0.44
C LEU A 23 1.68 2.55 -0.46
N GLN A 24 1.47 1.91 -1.59
CA GLN A 24 1.64 0.46 -1.72
C GLN A 24 2.60 0.11 -2.87
N CYS A 25 3.21 -1.07 -2.79
CA CYS A 25 4.14 -1.59 -3.80
C CYS A 25 3.74 -2.98 -4.32
N TYR A 26 2.59 -3.51 -3.90
CA TYR A 26 2.26 -4.92 -4.14
C TYR A 26 2.06 -5.27 -5.61
N ALA A 27 1.42 -4.40 -6.39
CA ALA A 27 1.25 -4.62 -7.83
C ALA A 27 2.59 -4.66 -8.58
N GLU A 28 3.54 -3.82 -8.16
CA GLU A 28 4.90 -3.80 -8.71
C GLU A 28 5.69 -5.05 -8.30
N LYS A 29 5.62 -5.46 -7.04
CA LYS A 29 6.23 -6.71 -6.57
C LYS A 29 5.71 -7.92 -7.34
N GLN A 30 4.41 -7.96 -7.63
CA GLN A 30 3.82 -9.00 -8.49
C GLN A 30 4.40 -8.97 -9.90
N ALA A 31 4.50 -7.80 -10.53
CA ALA A 31 5.05 -7.65 -11.87
C ALA A 31 6.53 -8.03 -11.95
N LEU A 32 7.30 -7.79 -10.89
CA LEU A 32 8.71 -8.15 -10.76
C LEU A 32 8.93 -9.61 -10.32
N GLY A 33 7.87 -10.35 -9.98
CA GLY A 33 7.97 -11.71 -9.45
C GLY A 33 8.63 -11.80 -8.07
N SER A 34 8.67 -10.69 -7.32
CA SER A 34 9.27 -10.61 -5.99
C SER A 34 8.25 -10.72 -4.85
N ALA A 35 6.95 -10.81 -5.17
CA ALA A 35 5.90 -11.03 -4.19
C ALA A 35 5.95 -12.44 -3.59
N SER A 36 5.75 -12.55 -2.27
CA SER A 36 5.68 -13.84 -1.58
C SER A 36 4.60 -14.76 -2.16
N GLN A 37 5.01 -15.99 -2.53
CA GLN A 37 4.10 -17.00 -3.08
C GLN A 37 2.93 -17.31 -2.14
N GLU A 38 3.18 -17.33 -0.83
CA GLU A 38 2.15 -17.51 0.20
C GLU A 38 0.97 -16.53 0.00
N PHE A 39 1.27 -15.24 -0.16
CA PHE A 39 0.23 -14.21 -0.30
C PHE A 39 -0.40 -14.18 -1.70
N LEU A 40 0.35 -14.59 -2.73
CA LEU A 40 -0.20 -14.81 -4.07
C LEU A 40 -1.27 -15.92 -4.05
N ASP A 41 -0.98 -17.01 -3.35
CA ASP A 41 -1.90 -18.15 -3.23
C ASP A 41 -3.14 -17.80 -2.39
N MET A 42 -2.99 -16.97 -1.35
CA MET A 42 -4.13 -16.42 -0.58
C MET A 42 -5.02 -15.47 -1.41
N ARG A 43 -4.53 -14.95 -2.53
CA ARG A 43 -5.28 -14.06 -3.45
C ARG A 43 -5.87 -12.83 -2.76
N ILE A 44 -5.17 -12.32 -1.74
CA ILE A 44 -5.53 -11.09 -1.03
C ILE A 44 -5.15 -9.91 -1.92
N ASN A 45 -6.05 -8.95 -2.07
CA ASN A 45 -5.79 -7.71 -2.78
C ASN A 45 -5.58 -6.59 -1.74
N PRO A 46 -4.44 -5.89 -1.73
CA PRO A 46 -4.21 -4.81 -0.76
C PRO A 46 -4.94 -3.53 -1.18
N ALA A 47 -6.28 -3.57 -1.18
CA ALA A 47 -7.08 -2.37 -1.32
C ALA A 47 -7.20 -1.66 0.04
N VAL A 48 -7.81 -0.48 0.05
CA VAL A 48 -7.95 0.34 1.27
C VAL A 48 -8.68 -0.41 2.40
N TRP A 49 -9.56 -1.35 2.07
CA TRP A 49 -10.26 -2.19 3.03
C TRP A 49 -9.28 -3.09 3.79
N GLU A 50 -8.48 -3.86 3.05
CA GLU A 50 -7.43 -4.74 3.60
C GLU A 50 -6.36 -3.96 4.35
N LEU A 51 -5.90 -2.85 3.78
CA LEU A 51 -4.88 -1.98 4.38
C LEU A 51 -5.39 -1.28 5.66
N SER A 52 -6.71 -1.16 5.83
CA SER A 52 -7.34 -0.65 7.06
C SER A 52 -7.51 -1.73 8.16
N GLY A 53 -7.06 -2.96 7.90
CA GLY A 53 -7.15 -4.09 8.84
C GLY A 53 -8.32 -5.03 8.58
N HIS A 54 -9.14 -4.80 7.55
CA HIS A 54 -10.25 -5.69 7.21
C HIS A 54 -9.85 -6.63 6.07
N LEU A 55 -9.42 -7.85 6.39
CA LEU A 55 -8.97 -8.79 5.38
C LEU A 55 -10.08 -9.68 4.81
N VAL A 56 -10.13 -9.75 3.49
CA VAL A 56 -11.01 -10.66 2.75
C VAL A 56 -10.24 -11.93 2.38
N LEU A 57 -10.47 -13.01 3.13
CA LEU A 57 -9.87 -14.32 2.91
C LEU A 57 -10.85 -15.19 2.11
N LYS A 58 -10.43 -15.61 0.91
CA LYS A 58 -11.32 -16.26 -0.06
C LYS A 58 -11.42 -17.77 0.14
N ARG A 59 -10.36 -18.39 0.67
CA ARG A 59 -10.33 -19.83 0.95
C ARG A 59 -10.57 -20.05 2.44
N ARG A 60 -11.25 -21.14 2.75
CA ARG A 60 -11.53 -21.52 4.14
C ARG A 60 -10.24 -21.78 4.93
N GLU A 61 -9.28 -22.46 4.31
CA GLU A 61 -7.97 -22.72 4.93
C GLU A 61 -7.26 -21.42 5.33
N ASP A 62 -7.24 -20.41 4.44
CA ASP A 62 -6.63 -19.11 4.76
C ASP A 62 -7.32 -18.44 5.94
N TYR A 63 -8.64 -18.56 6.05
CA TYR A 63 -9.42 -18.03 7.17
C TYR A 63 -9.15 -18.77 8.48
N ASP A 64 -9.16 -20.10 8.44
CA ASP A 64 -8.98 -20.95 9.62
C ASP A 64 -7.53 -20.86 10.16
N GLU A 65 -6.54 -20.63 9.30
CA GLU A 65 -5.11 -20.53 9.64
C GLU A 65 -4.62 -19.08 9.83
N ALA A 66 -5.45 -18.07 9.53
CA ALA A 66 -5.05 -16.68 9.65
C ALA A 66 -4.62 -16.33 11.08
N SER A 67 -3.46 -15.70 11.19
CA SER A 67 -2.95 -15.15 12.45
C SER A 67 -2.56 -13.70 12.27
N GLU A 68 -2.63 -12.90 13.33
CA GLU A 68 -2.17 -11.51 13.31
C GLU A 68 -0.75 -11.39 12.72
N ALA A 69 0.15 -12.32 13.06
CA ALA A 69 1.51 -12.34 12.52
C ALA A 69 1.54 -12.51 11.00
N THR A 70 0.73 -13.43 10.45
CA THR A 70 0.62 -13.64 9.00
C THR A 70 0.05 -12.40 8.29
N LEU A 71 -1.00 -11.81 8.87
CA LEU A 71 -1.68 -10.65 8.29
C LEU A 71 -0.81 -9.38 8.36
N CYS A 72 -0.09 -9.16 9.46
CA CYS A 72 0.90 -8.09 9.58
C CYS A 72 2.03 -8.26 8.56
N ARG A 73 2.47 -9.50 8.29
CA ARG A 73 3.48 -9.78 7.27
C ARG A 73 2.97 -9.48 5.85
N PHE A 74 1.69 -9.72 5.57
CA PHE A 74 1.05 -9.28 4.32
C PHE A 74 1.03 -7.75 4.19
N LEU A 75 0.65 -7.03 5.24
CA LEU A 75 0.64 -5.56 5.23
C LEU A 75 2.04 -4.98 5.01
N PHE A 76 3.06 -5.58 5.65
CA PHE A 76 4.46 -5.22 5.41
C PHE A 76 4.86 -5.48 3.95
N GLU A 77 4.49 -6.63 3.41
CA GLU A 77 4.77 -6.99 2.02
C GLU A 77 4.13 -6.02 1.02
N ALA A 78 2.92 -5.55 1.30
CA ALA A 78 2.22 -4.60 0.43
C ALA A 78 2.72 -3.14 0.57
N SER A 79 3.51 -2.83 1.60
CA SER A 79 3.97 -1.48 1.92
C SER A 79 5.33 -1.16 1.30
N LEU A 80 5.57 0.13 1.02
CA LEU A 80 6.91 0.61 0.69
C LEU A 80 7.87 0.41 1.88
N SER A 81 9.16 0.22 1.57
CA SER A 81 10.20 0.36 2.58
C SER A 81 10.30 1.81 3.08
N GLY A 82 10.88 2.00 4.26
CA GLY A 82 11.08 3.34 4.82
C GLY A 82 11.90 4.25 3.91
N ALA A 83 12.91 3.71 3.20
CA ALA A 83 13.73 4.46 2.27
C ALA A 83 12.92 4.93 1.04
N GLU A 84 12.18 4.01 0.41
CA GLU A 84 11.32 4.35 -0.73
C GLU A 84 10.24 5.37 -0.37
N PHE A 85 9.66 5.25 0.84
CA PHE A 85 8.69 6.21 1.34
C PHE A 85 9.31 7.61 1.49
N LEU A 86 10.50 7.71 2.09
CA LEU A 86 11.19 8.99 2.27
C LEU A 86 11.57 9.62 0.93
N GLU A 87 12.07 8.83 -0.01
CA GLU A 87 12.41 9.29 -1.36
C GLU A 87 11.17 9.82 -2.09
N LEU A 88 10.06 9.08 -2.07
CA LEU A 88 8.83 9.52 -2.72
C LEU A 88 8.27 10.79 -2.09
N LYS A 89 8.29 10.87 -0.75
CA LYS A 89 7.88 12.07 -0.02
C LYS A 89 8.71 13.28 -0.42
N MET A 90 10.04 13.14 -0.50
CA MET A 90 10.94 14.20 -0.93
C MET A 90 10.59 14.69 -2.34
N ARG A 91 10.43 13.78 -3.30
CA ARG A 91 10.06 14.12 -4.69
C ARG A 91 8.73 14.86 -4.79
N VAL A 92 7.73 14.44 -4.02
CA VAL A 92 6.43 15.14 -3.98
C VAL A 92 6.60 16.56 -3.44
N LEU A 93 7.37 16.75 -2.38
CA LEU A 93 7.61 18.07 -1.78
C LEU A 93 8.41 18.99 -2.72
N GLU A 94 9.45 18.48 -3.39
CA GLU A 94 10.23 19.21 -4.39
C GLU A 94 9.35 19.64 -5.57
N PHE A 95 8.50 18.73 -6.06
CA PHE A 95 7.57 19.05 -7.14
C PHE A 95 6.63 20.19 -6.74
N LEU A 96 5.98 20.08 -5.57
CA LEU A 96 5.07 21.11 -5.07
C LEU A 96 5.77 22.47 -4.92
N ALA A 97 7.02 22.48 -4.40
CA ALA A 97 7.81 23.69 -4.29
C ALA A 97 8.10 24.33 -5.66
N SER A 98 8.48 23.53 -6.66
CA SER A 98 8.76 24.03 -8.03
C SER A 98 7.51 24.53 -8.78
N THR A 99 6.32 24.14 -8.34
CA THR A 99 5.03 24.57 -8.92
C THR A 99 4.38 25.74 -8.20
N SER A 100 5.03 26.25 -7.14
CA SER A 100 4.55 27.46 -6.45
C SER A 100 4.68 28.66 -7.39
N PRO A 101 3.65 29.50 -7.59
CA PRO A 101 3.79 30.71 -8.39
C PRO A 101 4.87 31.59 -7.78
N GLU A 102 5.78 32.14 -8.59
CA GLU A 102 6.52 33.34 -8.20
C GLU A 102 5.48 34.42 -7.90
N GLU A 103 5.43 34.93 -6.66
CA GLU A 103 4.59 36.07 -6.27
C GLU A 103 4.94 37.33 -7.06
#